data_AF-A0A645CFF1-F1
#
_entry.id   AF-A0A645CFF1-F1
#
_cell.length_a   1.000
_cell.length_b   1.000
_cell.length_c   1.000
_cell.angle_alpha   90.00
_cell.angle_beta   90.00
_cell.angle_gamma   90.00
#
_symmetry.space_group_name_H-M   'P 1'
#
loop_
_entity.id
_entity.type
_entity.pdbx_description
1 polymer ?
#
loop_
_entity_poly.entity_id
_entity_poly.type
_entity_poly.pdbx_seq_one_letter_code
_entity_poly.pdbx_strand_id
1 'polypeptide(L)' 'MEEKKLIVCARCGEKISHNSDLVVVVNFIAPIPYHNDCYSKELKGIKRIVRIRC' A
#
# COMPACT_ATOMS: atom_id res chain seq x y z
N MET A 1 16.74 20.04 -12.32
CA MET A 1 16.41 19.86 -10.89
C MET A 1 15.57 18.61 -10.80
N GLU A 2 16.11 17.56 -10.19
CA GLU A 2 15.40 16.28 -10.10
C GLU A 2 14.29 16.42 -9.07
N GLU A 3 13.04 16.49 -9.54
CA GLU A 3 11.86 16.47 -8.68
C GLU A 3 11.87 15.15 -7.93
N LYS A 4 12.36 15.16 -6.68
CA LYS A 4 12.21 14.04 -5.77
C LYS A 4 10.71 13.91 -5.49
N LYS A 5 10.01 13.15 -6.34
CA LYS A 5 8.61 12.78 -6.14
C LYS A 5 8.53 12.13 -4.77
N LEU A 6 8.03 12.89 -3.80
CA LEU A 6 7.82 12.41 -2.44
C LEU A 6 6.66 11.43 -2.52
N ILE A 7 6.99 10.14 -2.59
CA ILE A 7 5.98 9.10 -2.56
C ILE A 7 5.55 8.95 -1.11
N VAL A 8 4.26 9.05 -0.84
CA VAL A 8 3.70 9.01 0.52
C VAL A 8 2.88 7.75 0.66
N CYS A 9 3.08 7.00 1.75
CA CYS A 9 2.29 5.82 2.03
C CYS A 9 0.85 6.21 2.34
N ALA A 10 -0.11 5.68 1.57
CA ALA A 10 -1.53 5.97 1.77
C ALA A 10 -2.08 5.46 3.13
N ARG A 11 -1.37 4.54 3.80
CA ARG A 11 -1.77 4.01 5.11
C ARG A 11 -1.33 4.87 6.29
N CYS A 12 -0.04 5.15 6.37
CA CYS A 12 0.55 5.86 7.52
C CYS A 12 0.73 7.36 7.26
N GLY A 13 0.61 7.82 6.01
CA GLY A 13 0.84 9.20 5.64
C GLY A 13 2.33 9.61 5.68
N GLU A 14 3.23 8.66 5.95
CA GLU A 14 4.67 8.92 5.99
C GLU A 14 5.31 8.82 4.61
N LYS A 15 6.42 9.54 4.45
CA LYS A 15 7.19 9.59 3.21
C LYS A 15 7.98 8.29 3.04
N ILE A 16 7.85 7.70 1.87
CA ILE A 16 8.58 6.50 1.46
C ILE A 16 9.93 6.97 0.92
N SER A 17 10.94 7.03 1.79
CA SER A 17 12.30 7.47 1.42
C SER A 17 13.11 6.37 0.71
N HIS A 18 12.73 5.10 0.91
CA HIS A 18 13.41 3.95 0.35
C HIS A 18 12.54 3.27 -0.72
N ASN A 19 13.06 3.21 -1.95
CA ASN A 19 12.42 2.50 -3.07
C ASN A 19 12.23 1.00 -2.79
N SER A 20 13.05 0.41 -1.92
CA SER A 20 12.96 -1.01 -1.54
C SER A 20 11.72 -1.35 -0.70
N ASP A 21 11.21 -0.37 0.05
CA ASP A 21 10.02 -0.52 0.90
C ASP A 21 8.74 -0.01 0.23
N LEU A 22 8.87 0.53 -0.99
CA LEU A 22 7.75 1.02 -1.78
C LEU A 22 7.00 -0.14 -2.45
N VAL A 23 5.75 -0.33 -2.07
CA VAL A 23 4.80 -1.23 -2.74
C VAL A 23 3.72 -0.40 -3.39
N VAL A 24 3.61 -0.49 -4.72
CA VAL A 24 2.53 0.17 -5.46
C VAL A 24 1.44 -0.85 -5.73
N VAL A 25 0.26 -0.62 -5.16
CA VAL A 25 -0.89 -1.50 -5.31
C VAL A 25 -1.85 -0.86 -6.30
N VAL A 26 -2.19 -1.58 -7.37
CA VAL A 26 -3.22 -1.10 -8.30
C VAL A 26 -4.58 -1.49 -7.73
N ASN A 27 -5.29 -0.53 -7.13
CA ASN A 27 -6.63 -0.78 -6.61
C ASN A 27 -7.66 -0.20 -7.58
N PHE A 28 -8.27 -1.05 -8.42
CA PHE A 28 -9.39 -0.88 -9.37
C PHE A 28 -9.46 0.37 -10.29
N ILE A 29 -8.92 1.53 -9.89
CA ILE A 29 -9.03 2.84 -10.54
C ILE A 29 -7.67 3.56 -10.54
N ALA A 30 -6.81 3.35 -9.53
CA ALA A 30 -5.52 4.05 -9.45
C ALA A 30 -4.41 3.25 -8.74
N PRO A 31 -3.13 3.49 -9.09
CA PRO A 31 -1.99 2.99 -8.33
C PRO A 31 -1.88 3.75 -7.00
N ILE A 32 -1.87 3.00 -5.89
CA ILE A 32 -1.76 3.54 -4.54
C ILE A 32 -0.43 3.07 -3.93
N PRO A 33 0.47 3.99 -3.56
CA PRO A 33 1.73 3.65 -2.90
C PRO A 33 1.54 3.33 -1.41
N TYR A 34 2.20 2.28 -0.95
CA TYR A 34 2.22 1.80 0.42
C TYR A 34 3.64 1.40 0.83
N HIS A 35 3.93 1.39 2.12
CA HIS A 35 5.08 0.66 2.64
C HIS A 35 4.81 -0.85 2.61
N ASN A 36 5.84 -1.67 2.38
CA ASN A 36 5.72 -3.14 2.38
C ASN A 36 5.10 -3.69 3.68
N ASP A 37 5.52 -3.17 4.85
CA ASP A 37 4.93 -3.54 6.14
C ASP A 37 3.46 -3.10 6.27
N CYS A 38 3.17 -1.86 5.83
CA CYS A 38 1.82 -1.32 5.83
C CYS A 38 0.89 -2.11 4.90
N TYR A 39 1.36 -2.51 3.73
CA TYR A 39 0.60 -3.32 2.79
C TYR A 39 0.31 -4.72 3.36
N SER A 40 1.34 -5.38 3.92
CA SER A 40 1.19 -6.69 4.56
C SER A 40 0.20 -6.68 5.72
N LYS A 41 0.20 -5.62 6.53
CA LYS A 41 -0.79 -5.44 7.60
C LYS A 41 -2.21 -5.21 7.05
N GLU A 42 -2.37 -4.53 5.90
CA GLU A 42 -3.69 -4.25 5.31
C GLU A 42 -4.29 -5.56 4.82
N LEU A 43 -3.50 -6.35 4.08
CA LEU A 43 -3.90 -7.67 3.62
C LEU A 43 -4.28 -8.61 4.77
N LYS A 44 -3.54 -8.57 5.88
CA LYS A 44 -3.88 -9.34 7.09
C LYS A 44 -5.16 -8.85 7.78
N GLY A 45 -5.47 -7.55 7.70
CA GLY A 45 -6.71 -6.96 8.21
C GLY A 45 -7.93 -7.31 7.35
N ILE A 46 -7.74 -7.45 6.04
CA ILE A 46 -8.74 -7.95 5.10
C ILE A 46 -8.78 -9.49 5.18
N LYS A 47 -9.01 -10.05 6.37
CA LYS A 47 -9.66 -11.36 6.50
C LYS A 47 -11.10 -11.17 6.05
N ARG A 48 -11.33 -11.11 4.74
CA ARG A 48 -12.66 -11.32 4.17
C ARG A 48 -13.08 -12.72 4.61
N ILE A 49 -13.84 -12.80 5.71
CA ILE A 49 -14.72 -13.92 5.98
C ILE A 49 -15.78 -13.87 4.87
N VAL A 50 -15.43 -14.41 3.70
CA VAL A 50 -16.43 -14.86 2.75
C VAL A 50 -16.94 -16.17 3.32
N ARG A 51 -18.01 -16.07 4.12
CA ARG A 51 -18.79 -17.22 4.55
C ARG A 51 -19.55 -17.73 3.31
N ILE A 52 -18.84 -18.46 2.45
CA ILE A 52 -19.47 -19.28 1.43
C ILE A 52 -20.23 -20.35 2.21
N ARG A 53 -21.56 -20.18 2.33
CA ARG A 53 -22.45 -21.29 2.65
C ARG A 53 -22.35 -22.26 1.47
N CYS A 54 -21.64 -23.36 1.66
CA CYS A 54 -21.94 -24.58 0.91
C CYS A 54 -23.28 -25.14 1.38
#